data_AF-A0A7I8VJN5-F1
#
_entry.id   AF-A0A7I8VJN5-F1
#
_cell.length_a   1.000
_cell.length_b   1.000
_cell.length_c   1.000
_cell.angle_alpha   90.00
_cell.angle_beta   90.00
_cell.angle_gamma   90.00
#
_symmetry.space_group_name_H-M   'P 1'
#
loop_
_entity.id
_entity.type
_entity.pdbx_description
1 polymer ?
#
loop_
_entity_poly.entity_id
_entity_poly.type
_entity_poly.pdbx_seq_one_letter_code
_entity_poly.pdbx_strand_id
1 'polypeptide(L)'
;MASVTGTIFPSASIKRDLTTVTDQDGYSIKFDIREDEEQSVKLNKIIEYLLAAGYFRARIKGLSAFDKVVGGMSWCITTCNVDLDVDLLFQENSTIGQKIALTEKIVRVLPKMKCPHRIEPHQIQGLDFIHIFPVIQWLVKKAIETREETGNVLRAFSVSQFNKSHALSEEEENKLKKSLSTLSETTQNYKPKRVYKRRRRDKDQELSTRVQFTLLEYGQFNLDSNRLSKRQESGQSEAKKKAIAAGLEQKEEGDDSKEIEKEKLKSLMEEMSVMEGKGRLSSAIVGNLVSSQTKEIHKIVSEYEEKLKEKHDEMKIVYDEAREEFEKKQEINENLEEKLVKFHKIEEGQKGRIVKNLSNLVIESENLKRKEEEFREECRKEKDNLEKQIKELEESTVDFEDPKEKEHLLMIEEQLGVDNKKLHKARLQLAKVNRDISSLQRKLDEAPSRAELAQYQRRFVELYNQIAARHKETKQFYTLYNTLQDSKQYLTKEINLLNSIYDNFEEARMSQSGKEQFLKQFENMVDGVKQNRSKLERRREEEKLKRDKLNEEFLELIDKGRTYFKLIRDFQEECRRNELLTNQLEKYV
;
A
#
# COMPACT_ATOMS: atom_id res chain seq x y z
N MET A 1 -43.00 -55.45 53.01
CA MET A 1 -43.45 -55.61 51.61
C MET A 1 -42.82 -54.51 50.76
N ALA A 2 -42.54 -54.84 49.50
CA ALA A 2 -41.80 -54.09 48.47
C ALA A 2 -40.26 -54.26 48.50
N SER A 3 -39.82 -55.28 47.76
CA SER A 3 -38.44 -55.50 47.30
C SER A 3 -38.20 -54.78 45.98
N VAL A 4 -37.01 -54.26 45.72
CA VAL A 4 -36.47 -54.14 44.34
C VAL A 4 -34.94 -54.29 44.36
N THR A 5 -34.49 -55.53 44.11
CA THR A 5 -33.34 -55.96 43.31
C THR A 5 -32.07 -55.08 43.25
N GLY A 6 -31.05 -55.45 44.04
CA GLY A 6 -29.66 -55.09 43.78
C GLY A 6 -29.07 -56.00 42.67
N THR A 7 -28.75 -55.41 41.53
CA THR A 7 -28.09 -56.08 40.41
C THR A 7 -26.60 -56.25 40.74
N ILE A 8 -26.15 -57.49 40.81
CA ILE A 8 -24.74 -57.87 40.91
C ILE A 8 -24.08 -57.54 39.57
N PHE A 9 -23.19 -56.55 39.54
CA PHE A 9 -22.19 -56.43 38.46
C PHE A 9 -20.84 -56.97 38.98
N PRO A 10 -20.18 -57.87 38.24
CA PRO A 10 -18.91 -58.45 38.66
C PRO A 10 -17.81 -57.40 38.58
N SER A 11 -16.94 -57.37 39.60
CA SER A 11 -15.69 -56.62 39.55
C SER A 11 -14.87 -57.10 38.34
N ALA A 12 -14.84 -56.30 37.29
CA ALA A 12 -13.94 -56.52 36.18
C ALA A 12 -12.51 -56.37 36.72
N SER A 13 -11.83 -57.49 36.94
CA SER A 13 -10.39 -57.52 37.20
C SER A 13 -9.69 -56.84 36.03
N ILE A 14 -9.12 -55.67 36.30
CA ILE A 14 -8.17 -55.02 35.42
C ILE A 14 -6.98 -55.98 35.29
N LYS A 15 -6.83 -56.60 34.12
CA LYS A 15 -5.61 -57.33 33.76
C LYS A 15 -4.48 -56.30 33.70
N ARG A 16 -3.58 -56.36 34.68
CA ARG A 16 -2.33 -55.60 34.70
C ARG A 16 -1.34 -56.32 33.79
N ASP A 17 -1.07 -55.75 32.62
CA ASP A 17 0.00 -56.24 31.76
C ASP A 17 1.35 -55.78 32.32
N LEU A 18 1.94 -56.65 33.15
CA LEU A 18 3.28 -56.48 33.70
C LEU A 18 4.32 -56.89 32.65
N THR A 19 5.17 -55.96 32.25
CA THR A 19 6.35 -56.26 31.44
C THR A 19 7.49 -56.73 32.35
N THR A 20 7.98 -57.95 32.11
CA THR A 20 9.13 -58.54 32.81
C THR A 20 10.38 -58.39 31.99
N VAL A 21 11.43 -57.79 32.57
CA VAL A 21 12.80 -57.81 32.03
C VAL A 21 13.68 -58.59 33.01
N THR A 22 14.50 -59.49 32.46
CA THR A 22 15.49 -60.29 33.19
C THR A 22 16.84 -59.59 33.20
N ASP A 23 17.42 -59.41 34.39
CA ASP A 23 18.81 -58.98 34.54
C ASP A 23 19.79 -60.13 34.26
N GLN A 24 21.09 -59.82 34.13
CA GLN A 24 22.16 -60.76 33.73
C GLN A 24 22.34 -61.96 34.67
N ASP A 25 21.77 -61.94 35.88
CA ASP A 25 21.78 -63.05 36.85
C ASP A 25 20.44 -63.81 36.95
N GLY A 26 19.50 -63.59 36.01
CA GLY A 26 18.32 -64.45 35.83
C GLY A 26 17.14 -64.21 36.79
N TYR A 27 17.14 -63.15 37.60
CA TYR A 27 15.99 -62.77 38.41
C TYR A 27 15.05 -61.82 37.66
N SER A 28 13.75 -62.11 37.69
CA SER A 28 12.69 -61.33 37.02
C SER A 28 12.21 -60.18 37.92
N ILE A 29 12.50 -58.93 37.53
CA ILE A 29 12.02 -57.73 38.23
C ILE A 29 10.70 -57.27 37.56
N LYS A 30 9.66 -57.02 38.37
CA LYS A 30 8.34 -56.55 37.94
C LYS A 30 8.23 -55.04 38.16
N PHE A 31 8.02 -54.26 37.11
CA PHE A 31 7.70 -52.82 37.21
C PHE A 31 6.21 -52.56 36.94
N ASP A 32 5.59 -51.73 37.78
CA ASP A 32 4.20 -51.26 37.64
C ASP A 32 4.24 -49.82 37.08
N ILE A 33 4.00 -49.63 35.78
CA ILE A 33 3.90 -48.29 35.18
C ILE A 33 2.48 -47.77 35.45
N ARG A 34 2.31 -46.99 36.53
CA ARG A 34 1.09 -46.22 36.75
C ARG A 34 0.99 -45.12 35.70
N GLU A 35 0.06 -45.25 34.77
CA GLU A 35 -0.42 -44.09 33.99
C GLU A 35 -1.31 -43.24 34.90
N ASP A 36 -0.84 -42.06 35.32
CA ASP A 36 -1.62 -41.15 36.16
C ASP A 36 -2.81 -40.57 35.37
N GLU A 37 -4.04 -40.86 35.81
CA GLU A 37 -5.28 -40.39 35.16
C GLU A 37 -5.33 -38.87 34.97
N GLU A 38 -4.75 -38.10 35.91
CA GLU A 38 -4.67 -36.64 35.85
C GLU A 38 -3.85 -36.11 34.67
N GLN A 39 -2.79 -36.82 34.29
CA GLN A 39 -1.93 -36.47 33.15
C GLN A 39 -2.70 -36.62 31.84
N SER A 40 -3.55 -37.65 31.72
CA SER A 40 -4.39 -37.88 30.54
C SER A 40 -5.45 -36.78 30.36
N VAL A 41 -6.05 -36.31 31.45
CA VAL A 41 -7.03 -35.21 31.44
C VAL A 41 -6.36 -33.90 31.02
N LYS A 42 -5.14 -33.63 31.50
CA LYS A 42 -4.35 -32.46 31.11
C LYS A 42 -3.91 -32.51 29.64
N LEU A 43 -3.51 -33.67 29.14
CA LEU A 43 -3.19 -33.88 27.72
C LEU A 43 -4.40 -33.56 26.82
N ASN A 44 -5.59 -34.04 27.17
CA ASN A 44 -6.80 -33.73 26.39
C ASN A 44 -7.11 -32.23 26.37
N LYS A 45 -6.97 -31.55 27.52
CA LYS A 45 -7.10 -30.09 27.59
C LYS A 45 -6.06 -29.38 26.72
N ILE A 46 -4.81 -29.81 26.74
CA ILE A 46 -3.74 -29.28 25.86
C ILE A 46 -4.15 -29.39 24.38
N ILE A 47 -4.66 -30.56 23.98
CA ILE A 47 -5.10 -30.81 22.61
C ILE A 47 -6.25 -29.86 22.23
N GLU A 48 -7.24 -29.67 23.12
CA GLU A 48 -8.35 -28.73 22.89
C GLU A 48 -7.87 -27.29 22.72
N TYR A 49 -6.96 -26.81 23.57
CA TYR A 49 -6.38 -25.46 23.45
C TYR A 49 -5.61 -25.28 22.13
N LEU A 50 -4.82 -26.28 21.73
CA LEU A 50 -4.09 -26.26 20.46
C LEU A 50 -5.03 -26.29 19.25
N LEU A 51 -6.14 -27.03 19.33
CA LEU A 51 -7.16 -27.06 18.28
C LEU A 51 -7.88 -25.72 18.16
N ALA A 52 -8.23 -25.09 19.29
CA ALA A 52 -8.82 -23.76 19.31
C ALA A 52 -7.88 -22.69 18.73
N ALA A 53 -6.57 -22.85 18.91
CA ALA A 53 -5.55 -21.98 18.30
C ALA A 53 -5.41 -22.16 16.78
N GLY A 54 -5.88 -23.28 16.22
CA GLY A 54 -5.78 -23.62 14.79
C GLY A 54 -4.71 -24.68 14.45
N TYR A 55 -4.15 -25.38 15.44
CA TYR A 55 -3.21 -26.48 15.22
C TYR A 55 -3.95 -27.83 15.08
N PHE A 56 -4.42 -28.14 13.87
CA PHE A 56 -5.23 -29.33 13.59
C PHE A 56 -4.47 -30.67 13.66
N ARG A 57 -3.13 -30.63 13.60
CA ARG A 57 -2.27 -31.82 13.70
C ARG A 57 -2.40 -32.55 15.05
N ALA A 58 -2.83 -31.86 16.11
CA ALA A 58 -3.10 -32.48 17.40
C ALA A 58 -4.25 -33.51 17.37
N ARG A 59 -5.17 -33.44 16.39
CA ARG A 59 -6.33 -34.36 16.25
C ARG A 59 -5.97 -35.73 15.67
N ILE A 60 -4.79 -35.89 15.09
CA ILE A 60 -4.39 -37.13 14.40
C ILE A 60 -4.22 -38.25 15.44
N LYS A 61 -5.03 -39.30 15.35
CA LYS A 61 -5.05 -40.42 16.32
C LYS A 61 -3.76 -41.27 16.29
N GLY A 62 -2.99 -41.24 15.21
CA GLY A 62 -1.73 -41.99 15.05
C GLY A 62 -0.45 -41.25 15.48
N LEU A 63 -0.54 -40.03 16.00
CA LEU A 63 0.63 -39.24 16.43
C LEU A 63 0.89 -39.41 17.94
N SER A 64 2.16 -39.55 18.32
CA SER A 64 2.58 -39.61 19.74
C SER A 64 2.12 -38.38 20.52
N ALA A 65 1.77 -38.55 21.79
CA ALA A 65 1.43 -37.45 22.69
C ALA A 65 2.56 -36.40 22.77
N PHE A 66 3.83 -36.85 22.77
CA PHE A 66 5.00 -35.97 22.70
C PHE A 66 4.97 -35.10 21.44
N ASP A 67 4.77 -35.73 20.28
CA ASP A 67 4.83 -35.09 18.97
C ASP A 67 3.66 -34.11 18.76
N LYS A 68 2.49 -34.40 19.35
CA LYS A 68 1.33 -33.47 19.38
C LYS A 68 1.65 -32.19 20.16
N VAL A 69 2.22 -32.35 21.35
CA VAL A 69 2.49 -31.26 22.30
C VAL A 69 3.68 -30.42 21.85
N VAL A 70 4.80 -31.07 21.52
CA VAL A 70 6.04 -30.39 21.07
C VAL A 70 5.86 -29.76 19.70
N GLY A 71 5.17 -30.43 18.77
CA GLY A 71 4.79 -29.83 17.50
C GLY A 71 3.86 -28.62 17.69
N GLY A 72 2.92 -28.69 18.64
CA GLY A 72 2.05 -27.58 19.01
C GLY A 72 2.81 -26.39 19.60
N MET A 73 3.73 -26.63 20.53
CA MET A 73 4.59 -25.58 21.11
C MET A 73 5.47 -24.92 20.05
N SER A 74 6.09 -25.72 19.18
CA SER A 74 6.89 -25.23 18.05
C SER A 74 6.06 -24.34 17.12
N TRP A 75 4.85 -24.79 16.78
CA TRP A 75 3.94 -24.03 15.92
C TRP A 75 3.52 -22.70 16.54
N CYS A 76 3.14 -22.69 17.84
CA CYS A 76 2.81 -21.45 18.54
C CYS A 76 3.98 -20.46 18.53
N ILE A 77 5.20 -20.93 18.78
CA ILE A 77 6.40 -20.07 18.77
C ILE A 77 6.64 -19.48 17.38
N THR A 78 6.54 -20.29 16.31
CA THR A 78 6.70 -19.79 14.94
C THR A 78 5.61 -18.79 14.54
N THR A 79 4.39 -18.96 15.08
CA THR A 79 3.25 -18.10 14.77
C THR A 79 3.36 -16.73 15.46
N CYS A 80 4.05 -16.66 16.60
CA CYS A 80 4.26 -15.40 17.31
C CYS A 80 5.23 -14.42 16.62
N ASN A 81 5.83 -14.79 15.47
CA ASN A 81 6.67 -13.92 14.63
C ASN A 81 7.71 -13.07 15.41
N VAL A 82 8.29 -13.66 16.45
CA VAL A 82 9.40 -13.04 17.19
C VAL A 82 10.71 -13.51 16.56
N ASP A 83 11.62 -12.56 16.30
CA ASP A 83 12.96 -12.84 15.81
C ASP A 83 13.73 -13.71 16.79
N LEU A 84 13.71 -15.01 16.54
CA LEU A 84 14.35 -16.02 17.36
C LEU A 84 15.39 -16.72 16.50
N ASP A 85 16.68 -16.59 16.88
CA ASP A 85 17.84 -17.23 16.25
C ASP A 85 17.87 -18.77 16.40
N VAL A 86 16.70 -19.43 16.48
CA VAL A 86 16.58 -20.85 16.76
C VAL A 86 15.56 -21.48 15.82
N ASP A 87 16.06 -22.24 14.85
CA ASP A 87 15.23 -23.08 13.98
C ASP A 87 14.58 -24.21 14.77
N LEU A 88 13.28 -24.08 15.01
CA LEU A 88 12.41 -25.12 15.55
C LEU A 88 11.91 -26.00 14.39
N LEU A 89 12.82 -26.76 13.78
CA LEU A 89 12.49 -27.73 12.74
C LEU A 89 11.89 -28.99 13.38
N PHE A 90 10.57 -29.07 13.39
CA PHE A 90 9.86 -30.28 13.79
C PHE A 90 9.79 -31.28 12.62
N GLN A 91 10.33 -32.49 12.83
CA GLN A 91 10.19 -33.63 11.91
C GLN A 91 9.45 -34.76 12.61
N GLU A 92 8.41 -35.30 11.96
CA GLU A 92 7.67 -36.46 12.44
C GLU A 92 8.59 -37.69 12.46
N ASN A 93 8.57 -38.47 13.56
CA ASN A 93 9.49 -39.60 13.81
C ASN A 93 10.98 -39.22 13.98
N SER A 94 11.25 -38.04 14.56
CA SER A 94 12.62 -37.64 14.94
C SER A 94 13.28 -38.64 15.90
N THR A 95 14.58 -38.87 15.72
CA THR A 95 15.38 -39.69 16.64
C THR A 95 15.34 -39.12 18.06
N ILE A 96 15.49 -39.96 19.09
CA ILE A 96 15.40 -39.54 20.49
C ILE A 96 16.33 -38.36 20.80
N GLY A 97 17.54 -38.33 20.22
CA GLY A 97 18.49 -37.23 20.36
C GLY A 97 18.04 -35.92 19.70
N GLN A 98 17.33 -35.99 18.57
CA GLN A 98 16.74 -34.80 17.93
C GLN A 98 15.55 -34.27 18.73
N LYS A 99 14.73 -35.16 19.32
CA LYS A 99 13.64 -34.78 20.24
C LYS A 99 14.19 -34.05 21.46
N ILE A 100 15.29 -34.55 22.05
CA ILE A 100 15.98 -33.91 23.18
C ILE A 100 16.48 -32.51 22.79
N ALA A 101 17.26 -32.40 21.71
CA ALA A 101 17.81 -31.13 21.25
C ALA A 101 16.73 -30.08 20.91
N LEU A 102 15.58 -30.53 20.40
CA LEU A 102 14.45 -29.64 20.10
C LEU A 102 13.75 -29.17 21.38
N THR A 103 13.57 -30.03 22.38
CA THR A 103 13.01 -29.62 23.68
C THR A 103 13.89 -28.60 24.41
N GLU A 104 15.21 -28.77 24.37
CA GLU A 104 16.16 -27.80 24.95
C GLU A 104 16.11 -26.45 24.22
N LYS A 105 16.00 -26.47 22.89
CA LYS A 105 15.82 -25.27 22.07
C LYS A 105 14.53 -24.52 22.43
N ILE A 106 13.42 -25.24 22.58
CA ILE A 106 12.13 -24.64 23.00
C ILE A 106 12.28 -23.99 24.37
N VAL A 107 12.83 -24.69 25.35
CA VAL A 107 13.04 -24.17 26.72
C VAL A 107 13.93 -22.93 26.72
N ARG A 108 14.93 -22.85 25.83
CA ARG A 108 15.78 -21.66 25.67
C ARG A 108 15.06 -20.45 25.05
N VAL A 109 14.04 -20.70 24.24
CA VAL A 109 13.25 -19.66 23.55
C VAL A 109 12.19 -19.05 24.47
N LEU A 110 11.57 -19.84 25.35
CA LEU A 110 10.49 -19.37 26.25
C LEU A 110 10.86 -18.12 27.08
N PRO A 111 12.07 -18.00 27.67
CA PRO A 111 12.50 -16.79 28.37
C PRO A 111 12.65 -15.57 27.45
N LYS A 112 13.09 -15.75 26.20
CA LYS A 112 13.21 -14.66 25.22
C LYS A 112 11.85 -14.08 24.84
N MET A 113 10.82 -14.94 24.83
CA MET A 113 9.42 -14.56 24.63
C MET A 113 8.77 -13.92 25.86
N LYS A 114 9.48 -13.80 26.99
CA LYS A 114 8.98 -13.35 28.29
C LYS A 114 7.85 -14.24 28.85
N CYS A 115 7.93 -15.56 28.63
CA CYS A 115 6.99 -16.49 29.24
C CYS A 115 7.17 -16.53 30.78
N PRO A 116 6.10 -16.38 31.58
CA PRO A 116 6.19 -16.36 33.05
C PRO A 116 6.39 -17.75 33.68
N HIS A 117 6.13 -18.82 32.93
CA HIS A 117 6.23 -20.19 33.42
C HIS A 117 7.54 -20.83 32.99
N ARG A 118 8.29 -21.37 33.95
CA ARG A 118 9.56 -22.08 33.72
C ARG A 118 9.28 -23.57 33.52
N ILE A 119 9.91 -24.15 32.51
CA ILE A 119 9.85 -25.57 32.19
C ILE A 119 11.25 -26.08 31.94
N GLU A 120 11.56 -27.28 32.40
CA GLU A 120 12.81 -27.97 32.13
C GLU A 120 12.68 -28.98 30.98
N PRO A 121 13.76 -29.27 30.23
CA PRO A 121 13.71 -30.21 29.11
C PRO A 121 13.23 -31.62 29.51
N HIS A 122 13.58 -32.07 30.72
CA HIS A 122 13.17 -33.39 31.23
C HIS A 122 11.66 -33.47 31.44
N GLN A 123 10.98 -32.36 31.75
CA GLN A 123 9.53 -32.33 31.98
C GLN A 123 8.76 -32.51 30.67
N ILE A 124 9.29 -31.98 29.57
CA ILE A 124 8.71 -32.15 28.22
C ILE A 124 8.93 -33.57 27.71
N GLN A 125 10.11 -34.15 27.97
CA GLN A 125 10.44 -35.52 27.57
C GLN A 125 9.73 -36.57 28.43
N GLY A 126 9.59 -36.31 29.73
CA GLY A 126 8.87 -37.15 30.69
C GLY A 126 7.35 -37.06 30.58
N LEU A 127 6.82 -36.34 29.58
CA LEU A 127 5.39 -36.17 29.33
C LEU A 127 4.63 -35.61 30.55
N ASP A 128 5.23 -34.68 31.27
CA ASP A 128 4.60 -34.05 32.42
C ASP A 128 3.64 -32.92 31.99
N PHE A 129 2.44 -33.31 31.56
CA PHE A 129 1.40 -32.42 31.06
C PHE A 129 0.88 -31.44 32.11
N ILE A 130 1.07 -31.70 33.40
CA ILE A 130 0.68 -30.77 34.48
C ILE A 130 1.49 -29.48 34.39
N HIS A 131 2.81 -29.60 34.22
CA HIS A 131 3.71 -28.44 34.12
C HIS A 131 3.78 -27.86 32.71
N ILE A 132 3.53 -28.67 31.67
CA ILE A 132 3.47 -28.19 30.28
C ILE A 132 2.21 -27.36 30.00
N PHE A 133 1.08 -27.70 30.62
CA PHE A 133 -0.22 -27.07 30.35
C PHE A 133 -0.21 -25.54 30.51
N PRO A 134 0.31 -24.94 31.60
CA PRO A 134 0.37 -23.48 31.75
C PRO A 134 1.17 -22.76 30.66
N VAL A 135 2.29 -23.36 30.20
CA VAL A 135 3.08 -22.80 29.10
C VAL A 135 2.31 -22.85 27.78
N ILE A 136 1.62 -23.95 27.49
CA ILE A 136 0.81 -24.03 26.27
C ILE A 136 -0.35 -23.05 26.30
N GLN A 137 -1.03 -22.92 27.44
CA GLN A 137 -2.11 -21.95 27.59
C GLN A 137 -1.62 -20.51 27.31
N TRP A 138 -0.44 -20.16 27.82
CA TRP A 138 0.17 -18.86 27.56
C TRP A 138 0.59 -18.70 26.09
N LEU A 139 1.25 -19.71 25.51
CA LEU A 139 1.69 -19.70 24.10
C LEU A 139 0.51 -19.58 23.14
N VAL A 140 -0.58 -20.31 23.38
CA VAL A 140 -1.80 -20.25 22.58
C VAL A 140 -2.43 -18.86 22.66
N LYS A 141 -2.54 -18.29 23.88
CA LYS A 141 -3.06 -16.93 24.05
C LYS A 141 -2.21 -15.92 23.26
N LYS A 142 -0.89 -16.01 23.38
CA LYS A 142 0.04 -15.12 22.69
C LYS A 142 0.00 -15.29 21.18
N ALA A 143 -0.14 -16.51 20.68
CA ALA A 143 -0.27 -16.80 19.26
C ALA A 143 -1.57 -16.23 18.66
N ILE A 144 -2.69 -16.29 19.40
CA ILE A 144 -3.96 -15.70 18.99
C ILE A 144 -3.87 -14.17 18.93
N GLU A 145 -3.35 -13.52 19.99
CA GLU A 145 -3.14 -12.06 20.01
C GLU A 145 -2.29 -11.59 18.82
N THR A 146 -1.17 -12.27 18.56
CA THR A 146 -0.26 -11.91 17.45
C THR A 146 -0.94 -12.11 16.10
N ARG A 147 -1.78 -13.13 15.96
CA ARG A 147 -2.55 -13.39 14.74
C ARG A 147 -3.67 -12.38 14.52
N GLU A 148 -4.28 -11.84 15.57
CA GLU A 148 -5.23 -10.74 15.45
C GLU A 148 -4.54 -9.45 14.99
N GLU A 149 -3.36 -9.16 15.54
CA GLU A 149 -2.55 -8.00 15.15
C GLU A 149 -2.03 -8.09 13.70
N THR A 150 -1.53 -9.25 13.31
CA THR A 150 -0.91 -9.47 11.98
C THR A 150 -1.87 -9.97 10.91
N GLY A 151 -3.05 -10.47 11.30
CA GLY A 151 -3.98 -11.18 10.42
C GLY A 151 -4.53 -10.30 9.29
N ASN A 152 -4.82 -9.03 9.58
CA ASN A 152 -5.29 -8.08 8.56
C ASN A 152 -4.20 -7.78 7.53
N VAL A 153 -2.94 -7.63 7.96
CA VAL A 153 -1.79 -7.38 7.09
C VAL A 153 -1.53 -8.60 6.22
N LEU A 154 -1.50 -9.80 6.82
CA LEU A 154 -1.25 -11.04 6.08
C LEU A 154 -2.38 -11.35 5.08
N ARG A 155 -3.63 -11.06 5.45
CA ARG A 155 -4.79 -11.18 4.55
C ARG A 155 -4.71 -10.19 3.40
N ALA A 156 -4.42 -8.92 3.68
CA ALA A 156 -4.26 -7.90 2.65
C ALA A 156 -3.11 -8.26 1.70
N PHE A 157 -1.99 -8.75 2.23
CA PHE A 157 -0.86 -9.22 1.43
C PHE A 157 -1.26 -10.42 0.56
N SER A 158 -1.93 -11.42 1.11
CA SER A 158 -2.37 -12.61 0.37
C SER A 158 -3.36 -12.26 -0.75
N VAL A 159 -4.33 -11.38 -0.47
CA VAL A 159 -5.27 -10.84 -1.47
C VAL A 159 -4.51 -10.05 -2.53
N SER A 160 -3.51 -9.24 -2.15
CA SER A 160 -2.70 -8.50 -3.12
C SER A 160 -1.88 -9.42 -4.03
N GLN A 161 -1.36 -10.53 -3.52
CA GLN A 161 -0.60 -11.50 -4.32
C GLN A 161 -1.53 -12.31 -5.23
N PHE A 162 -2.69 -12.74 -4.72
CA PHE A 162 -3.71 -13.42 -5.51
C PHE A 162 -4.21 -12.55 -6.66
N ASN A 163 -4.52 -11.28 -6.38
CA ASN A 163 -5.03 -10.33 -7.36
C ASN A 163 -4.01 -9.91 -8.43
N LYS A 164 -2.72 -10.27 -8.29
CA LYS A 164 -1.72 -10.09 -9.34
C LYS A 164 -1.79 -11.17 -10.40
N SER A 165 -2.09 -12.41 -10.00
CA SER A 165 -2.13 -13.58 -10.88
C SER A 165 -3.54 -13.93 -11.36
N HIS A 166 -4.55 -13.59 -10.56
CA HIS A 166 -5.96 -13.90 -10.82
C HIS A 166 -6.81 -12.67 -10.56
N ALA A 167 -7.17 -11.95 -11.63
CA ALA A 167 -8.19 -10.90 -11.58
C ALA A 167 -9.48 -11.45 -12.18
N LEU A 168 -10.59 -11.31 -11.45
CA LEU A 168 -11.92 -11.57 -11.98
C LEU A 168 -12.35 -10.35 -12.83
N SER A 169 -12.97 -10.58 -13.98
CA SER A 169 -13.35 -9.52 -14.94
C SER A 169 -14.15 -8.37 -14.31
N GLU A 170 -14.99 -8.66 -13.30
CA GLU A 170 -15.78 -7.65 -12.58
C GLU A 170 -14.91 -6.73 -11.68
N GLU A 171 -13.78 -7.22 -11.17
CA GLU A 171 -12.87 -6.44 -10.33
C GLU A 171 -11.99 -5.48 -11.15
N GLU A 172 -11.64 -5.86 -12.38
CA GLU A 172 -10.94 -4.98 -13.33
C GLU A 172 -11.85 -3.81 -13.75
N GLU A 173 -13.12 -4.09 -14.06
CA GLU A 173 -14.10 -3.05 -14.34
C GLU A 173 -14.31 -2.09 -13.16
N ASN A 174 -14.36 -2.62 -11.94
CA ASN A 174 -14.55 -1.79 -10.74
C ASN A 174 -13.31 -0.95 -10.42
N LYS A 175 -12.10 -1.47 -10.65
CA LYS A 175 -10.86 -0.67 -10.57
C LYS A 175 -10.85 0.42 -11.64
N LEU A 176 -11.22 0.08 -12.88
CA LEU A 176 -11.31 1.03 -13.99
C LEU A 176 -12.32 2.15 -13.70
N LYS A 177 -13.53 1.81 -13.22
CA LYS A 177 -14.57 2.77 -12.80
C LYS A 177 -14.07 3.70 -11.70
N LYS A 178 -13.38 3.17 -10.68
CA LYS A 178 -12.77 4.00 -9.62
C LYS A 178 -11.72 4.94 -10.18
N SER A 179 -10.78 4.47 -11.01
CA SER A 179 -9.77 5.33 -11.62
C SER A 179 -10.36 6.39 -12.56
N LEU A 180 -11.42 6.05 -13.32
CA LEU A 180 -12.12 6.99 -14.19
C LEU A 180 -12.87 8.07 -13.38
N SER A 181 -13.44 7.71 -12.22
CA SER A 181 -14.07 8.68 -11.32
C SER A 181 -13.05 9.69 -10.76
N THR A 182 -11.88 9.22 -10.32
CA THR A 182 -10.80 10.10 -9.82
C THR A 182 -10.25 10.98 -10.94
N LEU A 183 -10.13 10.45 -12.17
CA LEU A 183 -9.72 11.22 -13.33
C LEU A 183 -10.77 12.27 -13.73
N SER A 184 -12.06 11.96 -13.60
CA SER A 184 -13.16 12.90 -13.86
C SER A 184 -13.19 14.04 -12.84
N GLU A 185 -13.01 13.74 -11.55
CA GLU A 185 -12.94 14.75 -10.49
C GLU A 185 -11.74 15.68 -10.66
N THR A 186 -10.56 15.10 -10.94
CA THR A 186 -9.36 15.90 -11.23
C THR A 186 -9.52 16.73 -12.50
N THR A 187 -9.98 16.15 -13.61
CA THR A 187 -10.24 16.94 -14.82
C THR A 187 -11.25 18.06 -14.59
N GLN A 188 -12.33 17.85 -13.83
CA GLN A 188 -13.28 18.91 -13.48
C GLN A 188 -12.65 20.05 -12.66
N ASN A 189 -11.82 19.71 -11.67
CA ASN A 189 -11.13 20.71 -10.85
C ASN A 189 -10.08 21.50 -11.63
N TYR A 190 -9.49 20.89 -12.67
CA TYR A 190 -8.48 21.52 -13.53
C TYR A 190 -9.02 21.96 -14.91
N LYS A 191 -10.35 22.07 -15.10
CA LYS A 191 -10.91 22.62 -16.35
C LYS A 191 -10.49 24.09 -16.52
N PRO A 192 -9.93 24.48 -17.68
CA PRO A 192 -9.53 25.87 -17.92
C PRO A 192 -10.77 26.76 -17.92
N LYS A 193 -10.90 27.62 -16.90
CA LYS A 193 -11.98 28.60 -16.78
C LYS A 193 -11.60 29.86 -17.54
N ARG A 194 -12.45 30.27 -18.47
CA ARG A 194 -12.27 31.49 -19.26
C ARG A 194 -12.66 32.70 -18.41
N VAL A 195 -11.73 33.63 -18.17
CA VAL A 195 -11.91 34.82 -17.33
C VAL A 195 -12.33 36.03 -18.18
N TYR A 196 -11.82 36.12 -19.42
CA TYR A 196 -12.12 37.25 -20.31
C TYR A 196 -12.64 36.78 -21.67
N LYS A 197 -13.39 37.65 -22.35
CA LYS A 197 -13.93 37.41 -23.69
C LYS A 197 -13.66 38.61 -24.58
N ARG A 198 -13.13 38.35 -25.78
CA ARG A 198 -12.94 39.39 -26.81
C ARG A 198 -14.27 40.04 -27.21
N ARG A 199 -14.27 41.38 -27.31
CA ARG A 199 -15.38 42.18 -27.82
C ARG A 199 -15.62 42.00 -29.33
N ARG A 200 -14.56 41.82 -30.13
CA ARG A 200 -14.64 41.58 -31.59
C ARG A 200 -13.66 40.50 -32.05
N ARG A 201 -14.01 39.76 -33.10
CA ARG A 201 -13.15 38.75 -33.74
C ARG A 201 -12.65 39.30 -35.06
N ASP A 202 -11.68 40.19 -35.02
CA ASP A 202 -11.04 40.68 -36.25
C ASP A 202 -9.95 39.68 -36.65
N LYS A 203 -10.00 39.23 -37.92
CA LYS A 203 -9.10 38.18 -38.46
C LYS A 203 -7.74 38.74 -38.88
N ASP A 204 -7.59 40.05 -38.92
CA ASP A 204 -6.44 40.75 -39.51
C ASP A 204 -5.42 41.26 -38.47
N GLN A 205 -5.47 40.73 -37.25
CA GLN A 205 -4.49 41.05 -36.20
C GLN A 205 -3.24 40.17 -36.31
N GLU A 206 -2.08 40.78 -36.03
CA GLU A 206 -0.78 40.11 -35.96
C GLU A 206 -0.84 38.89 -35.03
N LEU A 207 -0.17 37.79 -35.42
CA LEU A 207 -0.19 36.49 -34.70
C LEU A 207 0.17 36.64 -33.23
N SER A 208 1.11 37.55 -32.92
CA SER A 208 1.57 37.84 -31.56
C SER A 208 0.43 38.35 -30.67
N THR A 209 -0.35 39.32 -31.16
CA THR A 209 -1.47 39.91 -30.44
C THR A 209 -2.58 38.87 -30.21
N ARG A 210 -2.87 38.04 -31.22
CA ARG A 210 -3.87 36.96 -31.10
C ARG A 210 -3.51 35.95 -30.01
N VAL A 211 -2.23 35.58 -29.90
CA VAL A 211 -1.73 34.69 -28.84
C VAL A 211 -1.89 35.34 -27.46
N GLN A 212 -1.54 36.62 -27.33
CA GLN A 212 -1.71 37.36 -26.07
C GLN A 212 -3.17 37.46 -25.63
N PHE A 213 -4.09 37.75 -26.56
CA PHE A 213 -5.51 37.74 -26.25
C PHE A 213 -6.02 36.36 -25.80
N THR A 214 -5.60 35.27 -26.46
CA THR A 214 -5.99 33.92 -26.03
C THR A 214 -5.41 33.54 -24.66
N LEU A 215 -4.22 34.00 -24.32
CA LEU A 215 -3.64 33.81 -22.98
C LEU A 215 -4.40 34.61 -21.93
N LEU A 216 -4.77 35.85 -22.26
CA LEU A 216 -5.63 36.68 -21.42
C LEU A 216 -7.03 36.07 -21.23
N GLU A 217 -7.63 35.43 -22.24
CA GLU A 217 -8.92 34.72 -22.10
C GLU A 217 -8.91 33.69 -20.96
N TYR A 218 -7.76 33.08 -20.65
CA TYR A 218 -7.59 32.09 -19.58
C TYR A 218 -6.77 32.59 -18.38
N GLY A 219 -6.59 33.91 -18.25
CA GLY A 219 -5.96 34.53 -17.08
C GLY A 219 -4.44 34.36 -16.98
N GLN A 220 -3.76 33.99 -18.07
CA GLN A 220 -2.30 33.96 -18.11
C GLN A 220 -1.75 35.31 -18.56
N PHE A 221 -1.14 36.05 -17.63
CA PHE A 221 -0.71 37.42 -17.85
C PHE A 221 0.73 37.58 -18.32
N ASN A 222 1.61 36.57 -18.18
CA ASN A 222 3.01 36.67 -18.59
C ASN A 222 3.56 35.31 -19.08
N LEU A 223 4.11 35.28 -20.30
CA LEU A 223 5.17 34.34 -20.66
C LEU A 223 6.46 34.93 -20.12
N ASP A 224 6.89 34.49 -18.93
CA ASP A 224 8.21 34.85 -18.41
C ASP A 224 9.29 34.48 -19.44
N SER A 225 9.84 35.48 -20.12
CA SER A 225 11.06 35.37 -20.96
C SER A 225 12.26 34.79 -20.18
N ASN A 226 12.16 34.69 -18.84
CA ASN A 226 13.17 34.08 -17.96
C ASN A 226 13.17 32.55 -17.93
N ARG A 227 12.20 31.85 -18.53
CA ARG A 227 12.22 30.36 -18.59
C ARG A 227 12.81 29.79 -19.89
N LEU A 228 13.03 30.61 -20.91
CA LEU A 228 13.68 30.19 -22.17
C LEU A 228 15.21 30.35 -22.15
N SER A 229 15.75 31.22 -21.29
CA SER A 229 17.19 31.45 -21.15
C SER A 229 17.94 30.34 -20.39
N LYS A 230 17.25 29.52 -19.58
CA LYS A 230 17.89 28.46 -18.76
C LYS A 230 17.93 27.08 -19.43
N ARG A 231 17.49 26.96 -20.68
CA ARG A 231 17.47 25.67 -21.42
C ARG A 231 18.46 25.59 -22.58
N GLN A 232 19.24 26.64 -22.84
CA GLN A 232 20.25 26.70 -23.91
C GLN A 232 21.71 26.68 -23.42
N GLU A 233 21.99 26.43 -22.14
CA GLU A 233 23.38 26.31 -21.63
C GLU A 233 23.98 24.90 -21.68
N SER A 234 23.27 23.91 -22.23
CA SER A 234 23.82 22.56 -22.43
C SER A 234 23.92 22.24 -23.92
N GLY A 235 24.85 22.88 -24.62
CA GLY A 235 25.19 22.49 -25.99
C GLY A 235 26.02 23.50 -26.78
N GLN A 236 27.32 23.18 -26.90
CA GLN A 236 28.19 23.45 -28.07
C GLN A 236 29.02 24.76 -28.14
N SER A 237 30.31 24.56 -27.87
CA SER A 237 31.53 25.12 -28.51
C SER A 237 31.88 26.62 -28.43
N GLU A 238 33.13 26.85 -28.01
CA GLU A 238 33.77 28.13 -27.68
C GLU A 238 34.13 29.07 -28.85
N ALA A 239 33.69 28.81 -30.08
CA ALA A 239 34.22 29.54 -31.25
C ALA A 239 33.52 30.88 -31.57
N LYS A 240 32.49 31.31 -30.82
CA LYS A 240 31.73 32.56 -31.09
C LYS A 240 31.82 33.66 -30.02
N LYS A 241 32.75 33.55 -29.07
CA LYS A 241 32.94 34.58 -28.02
C LYS A 241 33.71 35.83 -28.48
N LYS A 242 34.23 35.90 -29.71
CA LYS A 242 35.10 37.01 -30.16
C LYS A 242 34.49 38.00 -31.17
N ALA A 243 33.24 37.82 -31.59
CA ALA A 243 32.62 38.68 -32.61
C ALA A 243 31.47 39.58 -32.10
N ILE A 244 31.03 39.42 -30.84
CA ILE A 244 29.90 40.19 -30.27
C ILE A 244 30.37 41.19 -29.19
N ALA A 245 31.66 41.18 -28.83
CA ALA A 245 32.24 42.08 -27.83
C ALA A 245 32.72 43.43 -28.40
N ALA A 246 32.34 43.79 -29.63
CA ALA A 246 32.83 44.99 -30.32
C ALA A 246 31.73 45.96 -30.78
N GLY A 247 30.48 45.78 -30.34
CA GLY A 247 29.40 46.71 -30.65
C GLY A 247 28.47 46.85 -29.46
N LEU A 248 28.25 48.09 -29.04
CA LEU A 248 27.46 48.55 -27.89
C LEU A 248 28.19 48.60 -26.56
N GLU A 249 29.18 49.49 -26.49
CA GLU A 249 29.14 50.49 -25.42
C GLU A 249 28.07 51.53 -25.76
N GLN A 250 27.33 51.92 -24.71
CA GLN A 250 26.56 53.15 -24.51
C GLN A 250 25.04 53.02 -24.35
N LYS A 251 24.65 53.51 -23.15
CA LYS A 251 23.39 54.09 -22.69
C LYS A 251 22.35 53.17 -22.07
N GLU A 252 22.34 53.27 -20.75
CA GLU A 252 21.18 53.26 -19.87
C GLU A 252 19.95 53.92 -20.52
N GLU A 253 18.96 53.12 -20.88
CA GLU A 253 17.55 53.51 -20.97
C GLU A 253 16.76 52.37 -20.32
N GLY A 254 16.56 52.50 -19.02
CA GLY A 254 16.00 51.46 -18.16
C GLY A 254 14.91 52.01 -17.28
N ASP A 255 13.82 52.53 -17.86
CA ASP A 255 12.52 52.56 -17.19
C ASP A 255 11.33 52.64 -18.18
N ASP A 256 11.46 53.39 -19.29
CA ASP A 256 10.34 53.64 -20.22
C ASP A 256 9.77 52.40 -20.92
N SER A 257 10.58 51.38 -21.24
CA SER A 257 10.09 50.20 -21.97
C SER A 257 9.12 49.33 -21.16
N LYS A 258 9.27 49.28 -19.83
CA LYS A 258 8.35 48.51 -18.96
C LYS A 258 7.03 49.25 -18.75
N GLU A 259 7.06 50.57 -18.82
CA GLU A 259 5.88 51.43 -18.70
C GLU A 259 5.03 51.37 -19.98
N ILE A 260 5.68 51.41 -21.16
CA ILE A 260 5.03 51.23 -22.47
C ILE A 260 4.37 49.84 -22.59
N GLU A 261 5.00 48.78 -22.08
CA GLU A 261 4.41 47.43 -22.06
C GLU A 261 3.22 47.33 -21.10
N LYS A 262 3.28 48.01 -19.93
CA LYS A 262 2.15 48.10 -18.99
C LYS A 262 0.99 48.92 -19.54
N GLU A 263 1.25 49.99 -20.28
CA GLU A 263 0.22 50.80 -20.93
C GLU A 263 -0.46 50.06 -22.08
N LYS A 264 0.31 49.38 -22.95
CA LYS A 264 -0.25 48.48 -23.98
C LYS A 264 -1.10 47.37 -23.36
N LEU A 265 -0.72 46.86 -22.18
CA LEU A 265 -1.50 45.85 -21.47
C LEU A 265 -2.80 46.43 -20.88
N LYS A 266 -2.77 47.65 -20.35
CA LYS A 266 -3.98 48.37 -19.90
C LYS A 266 -4.94 48.62 -21.06
N SER A 267 -4.46 49.09 -22.21
CA SER A 267 -5.31 49.30 -23.38
C SER A 267 -5.92 47.99 -23.90
N LEU A 268 -5.16 46.88 -23.85
CA LEU A 268 -5.64 45.55 -24.23
C LEU A 268 -6.69 44.97 -23.25
N MET A 269 -6.55 45.28 -21.95
CA MET A 269 -7.56 44.93 -20.93
C MET A 269 -8.85 45.75 -21.12
N GLU A 270 -8.74 47.01 -21.54
CA GLU A 270 -9.88 47.88 -21.82
C GLU A 270 -10.67 47.46 -23.08
N GLU A 271 -10.01 46.82 -24.05
CA GLU A 271 -10.66 46.17 -25.19
C GLU A 271 -11.43 44.88 -24.84
N MET A 272 -11.34 44.38 -23.59
CA MET A 272 -12.08 43.21 -23.10
C MET A 272 -13.14 43.58 -22.05
N SER A 273 -14.35 43.03 -22.20
CA SER A 273 -15.43 43.24 -21.23
C SER A 273 -15.42 42.19 -20.13
N VAL A 274 -15.47 42.63 -18.87
CA VAL A 274 -15.84 41.80 -17.72
C VAL A 274 -17.35 41.55 -17.76
N MET A 275 -17.78 40.31 -17.50
CA MET A 275 -19.17 39.90 -17.68
C MET A 275 -20.00 40.16 -16.42
N GLU A 276 -20.96 41.09 -16.46
CA GLU A 276 -22.17 41.10 -15.60
C GLU A 276 -23.25 42.05 -16.18
N GLY A 277 -24.54 41.80 -15.87
CA GLY A 277 -25.69 42.26 -16.66
C GLY A 277 -26.64 43.33 -16.06
N LYS A 278 -27.44 43.91 -16.98
CA LYS A 278 -28.76 44.60 -16.88
C LYS A 278 -28.93 45.95 -16.11
N GLY A 279 -29.32 47.01 -16.85
CA GLY A 279 -30.60 47.76 -16.62
C GLY A 279 -30.65 49.30 -16.38
N ARG A 280 -31.09 50.07 -17.40
CA ARG A 280 -32.04 51.25 -17.46
C ARG A 280 -31.80 52.64 -16.79
N LEU A 281 -32.44 53.66 -17.41
CA LEU A 281 -32.31 55.16 -17.41
C LEU A 281 -33.26 55.93 -16.44
N SER A 282 -33.08 57.27 -16.21
CA SER A 282 -34.13 58.34 -16.37
C SER A 282 -33.81 59.79 -15.85
N SER A 283 -34.31 60.80 -16.59
CA SER A 283 -34.94 62.13 -16.29
C SER A 283 -34.31 63.23 -15.39
N ALA A 284 -33.86 64.33 -16.01
CA ALA A 284 -33.76 65.66 -15.37
C ALA A 284 -33.64 66.83 -16.39
N ILE A 285 -34.64 67.07 -17.26
CA ILE A 285 -34.71 68.28 -18.13
C ILE A 285 -36.16 68.79 -18.17
N VAL A 286 -36.61 69.53 -17.15
CA VAL A 286 -37.86 70.34 -17.21
C VAL A 286 -37.77 71.56 -16.27
N GLY A 287 -36.81 72.46 -16.43
CA GLY A 287 -36.64 73.56 -15.45
C GLY A 287 -36.51 74.98 -15.97
N ASN A 288 -36.03 75.21 -17.20
CA ASN A 288 -35.48 76.52 -17.56
C ASN A 288 -36.06 77.10 -18.87
N LEU A 289 -37.36 77.45 -18.92
CA LEU A 289 -37.85 78.23 -20.08
C LEU A 289 -39.06 79.16 -19.85
N VAL A 290 -39.20 79.80 -18.69
CA VAL A 290 -40.25 80.83 -18.54
C VAL A 290 -39.68 82.08 -17.89
N SER A 291 -39.13 82.99 -18.70
CA SER A 291 -39.12 84.44 -18.41
C SER A 291 -38.39 85.24 -19.50
N SER A 292 -39.06 85.60 -20.60
CA SER A 292 -38.84 86.91 -21.26
C SER A 292 -39.75 87.14 -22.47
N GLN A 293 -40.43 88.29 -22.49
CA GLN A 293 -40.79 89.14 -23.65
C GLN A 293 -42.29 89.40 -23.91
N THR A 294 -42.79 90.43 -23.21
CA THR A 294 -44.16 90.96 -23.16
C THR A 294 -44.40 92.17 -24.09
N LYS A 295 -43.56 92.40 -25.11
CA LYS A 295 -43.74 93.50 -26.10
C LYS A 295 -43.91 93.04 -27.55
N GLU A 296 -43.89 91.73 -27.78
CA GLU A 296 -44.32 91.10 -29.04
C GLU A 296 -45.86 91.05 -29.13
N ILE A 297 -46.54 90.89 -27.98
CA ILE A 297 -47.51 91.88 -27.48
C ILE A 297 -48.57 92.29 -28.51
N HIS A 298 -48.41 93.50 -29.05
CA HIS A 298 -49.38 94.13 -29.94
C HIS A 298 -49.35 93.67 -31.40
N LYS A 299 -48.28 93.01 -31.89
CA LYS A 299 -48.30 92.38 -33.23
C LYS A 299 -48.92 90.99 -33.17
N ILE A 300 -48.73 90.28 -32.06
CA ILE A 300 -49.40 89.00 -31.87
C ILE A 300 -50.90 89.23 -31.64
N VAL A 301 -51.40 90.35 -31.11
CA VAL A 301 -52.86 90.61 -30.96
C VAL A 301 -53.66 90.48 -32.27
N SER A 302 -53.09 90.88 -33.40
CA SER A 302 -53.77 90.75 -34.71
C SER A 302 -53.70 89.33 -35.28
N GLU A 303 -52.60 88.61 -35.07
CA GLU A 303 -52.53 87.18 -35.36
C GLU A 303 -53.29 86.34 -34.32
N TYR A 304 -53.51 86.88 -33.12
CA TYR A 304 -54.23 86.24 -32.01
C TYR A 304 -55.71 86.21 -32.31
N GLU A 305 -56.32 87.15 -33.03
CA GLU A 305 -57.75 87.04 -33.37
C GLU A 305 -58.05 85.91 -34.36
N GLU A 306 -57.15 85.65 -35.31
CA GLU A 306 -57.27 84.55 -36.27
C GLU A 306 -56.86 83.22 -35.64
N LYS A 307 -55.75 83.20 -34.90
CA LYS A 307 -55.36 82.08 -34.03
C LYS A 307 -56.39 81.84 -32.92
N LEU A 308 -57.19 82.82 -32.47
CA LEU A 308 -58.23 82.63 -31.44
C LEU A 308 -59.39 81.80 -31.97
N LYS A 309 -59.75 81.92 -33.27
CA LYS A 309 -60.79 81.08 -33.86
C LYS A 309 -60.29 79.67 -34.12
N GLU A 310 -59.09 79.50 -34.68
CA GLU A 310 -58.46 78.17 -34.78
C GLU A 310 -58.26 77.55 -33.39
N LYS A 311 -57.78 78.32 -32.41
CA LYS A 311 -57.67 77.87 -31.01
C LYS A 311 -59.03 77.58 -30.40
N HIS A 312 -60.12 78.25 -30.81
CA HIS A 312 -61.44 77.96 -30.29
C HIS A 312 -61.98 76.63 -30.83
N ASP A 313 -61.79 76.36 -32.13
CA ASP A 313 -62.16 75.08 -32.74
C ASP A 313 -61.26 73.93 -32.25
N GLU A 314 -59.94 74.17 -32.11
CA GLU A 314 -59.01 73.26 -31.43
C GLU A 314 -59.40 73.04 -29.96
N MET A 315 -59.76 74.09 -29.23
CA MET A 315 -60.20 73.99 -27.83
C MET A 315 -61.53 73.26 -27.71
N LYS A 316 -62.41 73.32 -28.71
CA LYS A 316 -63.68 72.62 -28.70
C LYS A 316 -63.47 71.12 -28.92
N ILE A 317 -62.57 70.75 -29.83
CA ILE A 317 -62.12 69.36 -30.00
C ILE A 317 -61.47 68.85 -28.70
N VAL A 318 -60.56 69.63 -28.12
CA VAL A 318 -59.94 69.29 -26.82
C VAL A 318 -60.97 69.24 -25.69
N TYR A 319 -62.01 70.07 -25.71
CA TYR A 319 -63.07 70.05 -24.71
C TYR A 319 -63.95 68.80 -24.84
N ASP A 320 -64.29 68.40 -26.07
CA ASP A 320 -65.06 67.19 -26.34
C ASP A 320 -64.23 65.93 -26.01
N GLU A 321 -62.93 65.90 -26.35
CA GLU A 321 -62.00 64.84 -25.96
C GLU A 321 -61.82 64.78 -24.44
N ALA A 322 -61.66 65.92 -23.76
CA ALA A 322 -61.55 66.00 -22.31
C ALA A 322 -62.86 65.58 -21.62
N ARG A 323 -64.01 65.86 -22.24
CA ARG A 323 -65.32 65.41 -21.73
C ARG A 323 -65.47 63.90 -21.85
N GLU A 324 -65.08 63.29 -22.98
CA GLU A 324 -65.06 61.83 -23.10
C GLU A 324 -64.06 61.19 -22.13
N GLU A 325 -62.88 61.78 -21.93
CA GLU A 325 -61.94 61.30 -20.91
C GLU A 325 -62.50 61.44 -19.50
N PHE A 326 -63.24 62.52 -19.22
CA PHE A 326 -63.89 62.72 -17.95
C PHE A 326 -64.99 61.67 -17.71
N GLU A 327 -65.83 61.38 -18.70
CA GLU A 327 -66.85 60.33 -18.61
C GLU A 327 -66.21 58.95 -18.42
N LYS A 328 -65.14 58.62 -19.16
CA LYS A 328 -64.37 57.37 -18.96
C LYS A 328 -63.73 57.31 -17.57
N LYS A 329 -63.17 58.42 -17.07
CA LYS A 329 -62.62 58.49 -15.70
C LYS A 329 -63.71 58.39 -14.64
N GLN A 330 -64.91 58.90 -14.90
CA GLN A 330 -66.05 58.79 -14.01
C GLN A 330 -66.51 57.33 -13.91
N GLU A 331 -66.63 56.62 -15.04
CA GLU A 331 -66.91 55.17 -15.05
C GLU A 331 -65.81 54.34 -14.35
N ILE A 332 -64.54 54.73 -14.50
CA ILE A 332 -63.43 54.08 -13.77
C ILE A 332 -63.53 54.37 -12.28
N ASN A 333 -63.89 55.60 -11.89
CA ASN A 333 -64.09 55.97 -10.49
C ASN A 333 -65.26 55.22 -9.87
N GLU A 334 -66.41 55.11 -10.55
CA GLU A 334 -67.54 54.32 -10.07
C GLU A 334 -67.17 52.84 -9.93
N ASN A 335 -66.41 52.29 -10.88
CA ASN A 335 -65.87 50.93 -10.76
C ASN A 335 -64.83 50.77 -9.63
N LEU A 336 -64.03 51.80 -9.35
CA LEU A 336 -63.08 51.81 -8.24
C LEU A 336 -63.80 51.94 -6.90
N GLU A 337 -64.86 52.74 -6.81
CA GLU A 337 -65.71 52.85 -5.62
C GLU A 337 -66.42 51.52 -5.35
N GLU A 338 -66.96 50.86 -6.37
CA GLU A 338 -67.50 49.51 -6.23
C GLU A 338 -66.44 48.50 -5.74
N LYS A 339 -65.21 48.57 -6.27
CA LYS A 339 -64.11 47.72 -5.83
C LYS A 339 -63.70 48.05 -4.39
N LEU A 340 -63.65 49.32 -4.01
CA LEU A 340 -63.36 49.75 -2.64
C LEU A 340 -64.42 49.24 -1.67
N VAL A 341 -65.71 49.33 -2.01
CA VAL A 341 -66.80 48.76 -1.20
C VAL A 341 -66.67 47.23 -1.08
N LYS A 342 -66.25 46.55 -2.16
CA LYS A 342 -65.97 45.10 -2.12
C LYS A 342 -64.73 44.76 -1.27
N PHE A 343 -63.67 45.57 -1.32
CA PHE A 343 -62.48 45.42 -0.48
C PHE A 343 -62.79 45.69 1.00
N HIS A 344 -63.59 46.71 1.32
CA HIS A 344 -63.97 47.02 2.70
C HIS A 344 -64.79 45.88 3.32
N LYS A 345 -65.67 45.24 2.54
CA LYS A 345 -66.38 44.02 2.97
C LYS A 345 -65.45 42.82 3.19
N ILE A 346 -64.30 42.76 2.53
CA ILE A 346 -63.27 41.73 2.74
C ILE A 346 -62.39 42.07 3.96
N GLU A 347 -62.15 43.35 4.22
CA GLU A 347 -61.42 43.86 5.40
C GLU A 347 -62.19 43.65 6.71
N GLU A 348 -63.52 43.72 6.70
CA GLU A 348 -64.38 43.39 7.86
C GLU A 348 -64.50 41.88 8.14
N GLY A 349 -64.09 41.03 7.20
CA GLY A 349 -63.96 39.59 7.41
C GLY A 349 -62.72 39.20 8.23
N GLN A 350 -62.62 37.92 8.65
CA GLN A 350 -61.58 37.35 9.53
C GLN A 350 -60.08 37.58 9.13
N LYS A 351 -59.78 38.35 8.08
CA LYS A 351 -58.42 38.71 7.63
C LYS A 351 -57.88 40.03 8.20
N GLY A 352 -58.67 40.86 8.89
CA GLY A 352 -58.19 42.11 9.50
C GLY A 352 -57.09 41.92 10.57
N ARG A 353 -57.09 40.78 11.28
CA ARG A 353 -56.06 40.45 12.28
C ARG A 353 -54.70 40.09 11.65
N ILE A 354 -54.73 39.45 10.47
CA ILE A 354 -53.52 39.07 9.72
C ILE A 354 -52.88 40.32 9.11
N VAL A 355 -53.68 41.24 8.58
CA VAL A 355 -53.19 42.51 8.01
C VAL A 355 -52.55 43.39 9.09
N LYS A 356 -53.14 43.48 10.29
CA LYS A 356 -52.51 44.19 11.42
C LYS A 356 -51.18 43.57 11.84
N ASN A 357 -51.08 42.23 11.88
CA ASN A 357 -49.81 41.56 12.21
C ASN A 357 -48.75 41.78 11.13
N LEU A 358 -49.13 41.72 9.84
CA LEU A 358 -48.21 42.01 8.72
C LEU A 358 -47.75 43.46 8.73
N SER A 359 -48.63 44.41 9.05
CA SER A 359 -48.25 45.82 9.19
C SER A 359 -47.25 46.02 10.34
N ASN A 360 -47.47 45.40 11.49
CA ASN A 360 -46.53 45.45 12.60
C ASN A 360 -45.17 44.83 12.25
N LEU A 361 -45.16 43.69 11.55
CA LEU A 361 -43.93 43.04 11.06
C LEU A 361 -43.18 43.91 10.05
N VAL A 362 -43.88 44.65 9.19
CA VAL A 362 -43.26 45.60 8.25
C VAL A 362 -42.62 46.77 9.01
N ILE A 363 -43.32 47.34 9.99
CA ILE A 363 -42.78 48.41 10.85
C ILE A 363 -41.54 47.92 11.61
N GLU A 364 -41.56 46.71 12.15
CA GLU A 364 -40.39 46.11 12.80
C GLU A 364 -39.24 45.90 11.80
N SER A 365 -39.52 45.45 10.58
CA SER A 365 -38.50 45.27 9.55
C SER A 365 -37.87 46.59 9.09
N GLU A 366 -38.65 47.67 9.01
CA GLU A 366 -38.14 49.01 8.69
C GLU A 366 -37.33 49.59 9.83
N ASN A 367 -37.74 49.37 11.08
CA ASN A 367 -36.97 49.77 12.25
C ASN A 367 -35.66 48.98 12.38
N LEU A 368 -35.65 47.69 12.03
CA LEU A 368 -34.42 46.89 11.99
C LEU A 368 -33.46 47.36 10.90
N LYS A 369 -33.97 47.70 9.71
CA LYS A 369 -33.14 48.28 8.64
C LYS A 369 -32.51 49.60 9.06
N ARG A 370 -33.28 50.48 9.73
CA ARG A 370 -32.75 51.75 10.24
C ARG A 370 -31.64 51.53 11.26
N LYS A 371 -31.82 50.61 12.21
CA LYS A 371 -30.78 50.25 13.20
C LYS A 371 -29.54 49.64 12.54
N GLU A 372 -29.71 48.84 11.49
CA GLU A 372 -28.59 48.29 10.73
C GLU A 372 -27.80 49.38 10.00
N GLU A 373 -28.49 50.37 9.41
CA GLU A 373 -27.87 51.53 8.76
C GLU A 373 -27.10 52.38 9.77
N GLU A 374 -27.71 52.72 10.92
CA GLU A 374 -27.09 53.45 12.02
C GLU A 374 -25.84 52.72 12.54
N PHE A 375 -25.94 51.41 12.79
CA PHE A 375 -24.81 50.59 13.25
C PHE A 375 -23.67 50.52 12.21
N ARG A 376 -24.02 50.46 10.92
CA ARG A 376 -23.03 50.45 9.83
C ARG A 376 -22.35 51.80 9.65
N GLU A 377 -23.00 52.90 9.96
CA GLU A 377 -22.37 54.22 10.05
C GLU A 377 -21.45 54.34 11.25
N GLU A 378 -21.85 53.82 12.41
CA GLU A 378 -21.03 53.81 13.63
C GLU A 378 -19.76 52.98 13.44
N CYS A 379 -19.86 51.76 12.90
CA CYS A 379 -18.70 50.93 12.55
C CYS A 379 -17.76 51.60 11.53
N ARG A 380 -18.30 52.39 10.60
CA ARG A 380 -17.48 53.15 9.64
C ARG A 380 -16.72 54.27 10.32
N LYS A 381 -17.36 55.02 11.22
CA LYS A 381 -16.71 56.08 12.00
C LYS A 381 -15.61 55.51 12.90
N GLU A 382 -15.85 54.37 13.56
CA GLU A 382 -14.82 53.70 14.36
C GLU A 382 -13.65 53.23 13.51
N LYS A 383 -13.93 52.63 12.34
CA LYS A 383 -12.87 52.23 11.40
C LYS A 383 -12.03 53.43 10.96
N ASP A 384 -12.66 54.54 10.56
CA ASP A 384 -11.94 55.74 10.13
C ASP A 384 -11.11 56.36 11.28
N ASN A 385 -11.60 56.30 12.51
CA ASN A 385 -10.84 56.73 13.69
C ASN A 385 -9.64 55.84 13.96
N LEU A 386 -9.80 54.51 13.86
CA LEU A 386 -8.68 53.56 14.03
C LEU A 386 -7.64 53.73 12.91
N GLU A 387 -8.07 53.96 11.66
CA GLU A 387 -7.14 54.24 10.56
C GLU A 387 -6.37 55.55 10.76
N LYS A 388 -7.00 56.58 11.36
CA LYS A 388 -6.30 57.81 11.76
C LYS A 388 -5.27 57.56 12.87
N GLN A 389 -5.64 56.81 13.90
CA GLN A 389 -4.72 56.46 14.99
C GLN A 389 -3.52 55.64 14.48
N ILE A 390 -3.73 54.72 13.53
CA ILE A 390 -2.64 53.97 12.90
C ILE A 390 -1.70 54.91 12.15
N LYS A 391 -2.23 55.85 11.35
CA LYS A 391 -1.39 56.83 10.63
C LYS A 391 -0.60 57.74 11.57
N GLU A 392 -1.23 58.20 12.65
CA GLU A 392 -0.59 59.06 13.66
C GLU A 392 0.54 58.30 14.39
N LEU A 393 0.34 57.00 14.66
CA LEU A 393 1.38 56.12 15.19
C LEU A 393 2.49 55.86 14.16
N GLU A 394 2.16 55.58 12.90
CA GLU A 394 3.14 55.41 11.83
C GLU A 394 4.01 56.65 11.64
N GLU A 395 3.42 57.85 11.63
CA GLU A 395 4.16 59.12 11.56
C GLU A 395 5.03 59.35 12.81
N SER A 396 4.55 58.97 14.00
CA SER A 396 5.35 59.06 15.24
C SER A 396 6.54 58.09 15.31
N THR A 397 6.52 57.01 14.52
CA THR A 397 7.63 56.03 14.48
C THR A 397 8.78 56.42 13.54
N VAL A 398 8.65 57.53 12.79
CA VAL A 398 9.70 57.98 11.84
C VAL A 398 10.74 58.90 12.50
N ASP A 399 10.45 59.47 13.68
CA ASP A 399 11.33 60.44 14.37
C ASP A 399 12.19 59.80 15.48
N PHE A 400 12.85 58.67 15.21
CA PHE A 400 14.03 58.26 15.99
C PHE A 400 15.27 59.00 15.45
N GLU A 401 15.49 60.21 15.96
CA GLU A 401 16.59 61.13 15.60
C GLU A 401 17.91 60.88 16.35
N ASP A 402 18.19 59.67 16.83
CA ASP A 402 19.51 59.34 17.41
C ASP A 402 20.40 58.57 16.41
N PRO A 403 21.46 59.19 15.83
CA PRO A 403 22.30 58.57 14.80
C PRO A 403 22.96 57.25 15.24
N LYS A 404 23.18 57.08 16.55
CA LYS A 404 23.82 55.91 17.15
C LYS A 404 22.95 54.66 17.10
N GLU A 405 21.63 54.79 17.22
CA GLU A 405 20.72 53.64 17.19
C GLU A 405 20.55 53.10 15.77
N LYS A 406 20.56 53.99 14.76
CA LYS A 406 20.58 53.59 13.34
C LYS A 406 21.87 52.84 12.98
N GLU A 407 23.03 53.30 13.46
CA GLU A 407 24.30 52.55 13.30
C GLU A 407 24.26 51.20 14.01
N HIS A 408 23.68 51.13 15.20
CA HIS A 408 23.58 49.87 15.95
C HIS A 408 22.65 48.87 15.26
N LEU A 409 21.54 49.34 14.66
CA LEU A 409 20.61 48.51 13.90
C LEU A 409 21.27 47.97 12.62
N LEU A 410 22.04 48.81 11.91
CA LEU A 410 22.83 48.40 10.74
C LEU A 410 23.90 47.36 11.09
N MET A 411 24.61 47.53 12.22
CA MET A 411 25.58 46.53 12.71
C MET A 411 24.91 45.19 13.03
N ILE A 412 23.72 45.22 13.64
CA ILE A 412 22.95 44.01 13.92
C ILE A 412 22.52 43.33 12.62
N GLU A 413 22.04 44.08 11.64
CA GLU A 413 21.61 43.55 10.35
C GLU A 413 22.78 42.92 9.56
N GLU A 414 23.96 43.54 9.61
CA GLU A 414 25.18 43.00 9.02
C GLU A 414 25.62 41.70 9.71
N GLN A 415 25.59 41.66 11.05
CA GLN A 415 25.87 40.44 11.83
C GLN A 415 24.87 39.33 11.51
N LEU A 416 23.58 39.64 11.42
CA LEU A 416 22.52 38.70 11.06
C LEU A 416 22.73 38.16 9.64
N GLY A 417 23.19 39.01 8.71
CA GLY A 417 23.58 38.62 7.35
C GLY A 417 24.78 37.66 7.33
N VAL A 418 25.80 37.92 8.14
CA VAL A 418 26.96 37.03 8.29
C VAL A 418 26.57 35.68 8.89
N ASP A 419 25.74 35.68 9.93
CA ASP A 419 25.30 34.45 10.59
C ASP A 419 24.34 33.64 9.72
N ASN A 420 23.48 34.29 8.93
CA ASN A 420 22.67 33.62 7.91
C ASN A 420 23.53 32.94 6.84
N LYS A 421 24.64 33.56 6.41
CA LYS A 421 25.60 32.93 5.47
C LYS A 421 26.30 31.73 6.12
N LYS A 422 26.69 31.82 7.40
CA LYS A 422 27.25 30.68 8.15
C LYS A 422 26.24 29.55 8.30
N LEU A 423 24.98 29.87 8.64
CA LEU A 423 23.88 28.91 8.74
C LEU A 423 23.63 28.22 7.40
N HIS A 424 23.64 28.97 6.29
CA HIS A 424 23.48 28.42 4.95
C HIS A 424 24.61 27.44 4.60
N LYS A 425 25.86 27.79 4.93
CA LYS A 425 27.03 26.91 4.73
C LYS A 425 26.95 25.64 5.57
N ALA A 426 26.51 25.74 6.83
CA ALA A 426 26.29 24.58 7.70
C ALA A 426 25.17 23.67 7.17
N ARG A 427 24.06 24.24 6.68
CA ARG A 427 22.97 23.48 6.03
C ARG A 427 23.44 22.74 4.78
N LEU A 428 24.31 23.36 3.97
CA LEU A 428 24.91 22.73 2.79
C LEU A 428 25.80 21.53 3.17
N GLN A 429 26.60 21.67 4.22
CA GLN A 429 27.43 20.57 4.73
C GLN A 429 26.56 19.42 5.27
N LEU A 430 25.52 19.73 6.04
CA LEU A 430 24.56 18.74 6.53
C LEU A 430 23.87 18.01 5.37
N ALA A 431 23.44 18.73 4.34
CA ALA A 431 22.83 18.14 3.15
C ALA A 431 23.79 17.21 2.40
N LYS A 432 25.09 17.53 2.36
CA LYS A 432 26.12 16.66 1.78
C LYS A 432 26.28 15.38 2.60
N VAL A 433 26.42 15.49 3.91
CA VAL A 433 26.52 14.33 4.81
C VAL A 433 25.26 13.44 4.72
N ASN A 434 24.06 14.03 4.66
CA ASN A 434 22.82 13.26 4.49
C ASN A 434 22.76 12.51 3.16
N ARG A 435 23.27 13.10 2.06
CA ARG A 435 23.41 12.39 0.78
C ARG A 435 24.39 11.24 0.89
N ASP A 436 25.53 11.46 1.55
CA ASP A 436 26.55 10.43 1.75
C ASP A 436 26.01 9.28 2.60
N ILE A 437 25.31 9.57 3.70
CA ILE A 437 24.61 8.57 4.54
C ILE A 437 23.61 7.77 3.71
N SER A 438 22.77 8.45 2.91
CA SER A 438 21.79 7.77 2.06
C SER A 438 22.47 6.87 1.02
N SER A 439 23.63 7.27 0.50
CA SER A 439 24.41 6.46 -0.44
C SER A 439 25.03 5.24 0.24
N LEU A 440 25.49 5.38 1.48
CA LEU A 440 26.05 4.30 2.28
C LEU A 440 24.97 3.30 2.70
N GLN A 441 23.78 3.78 3.07
CA GLN A 441 22.64 2.91 3.38
C GLN A 441 22.24 2.05 2.17
N ARG A 442 22.16 2.62 0.97
CA ARG A 442 21.89 1.83 -0.25
C ARG A 442 22.96 0.77 -0.51
N LYS A 443 24.23 1.09 -0.30
CA LYS A 443 25.34 0.13 -0.42
C LYS A 443 25.29 -0.96 0.65
N LEU A 444 24.78 -0.65 1.84
CA LEU A 444 24.53 -1.63 2.89
C LEU A 444 23.35 -2.53 2.57
N ASP A 445 22.28 -1.98 2.01
CA ASP A 445 21.09 -2.74 1.57
C ASP A 445 21.39 -3.65 0.35
N GLU A 446 22.39 -3.30 -0.47
CA GLU A 446 22.88 -4.17 -1.55
C GLU A 446 23.57 -5.44 -1.02
N ALA A 447 24.09 -5.42 0.21
CA ALA A 447 24.66 -6.61 0.84
C ALA A 447 23.53 -7.49 1.39
N PRO A 448 23.39 -8.76 0.94
CA PRO A 448 22.33 -9.63 1.42
C PRO A 448 22.41 -9.80 2.93
N SER A 449 21.26 -9.68 3.58
CA SER A 449 21.19 -9.88 5.03
C SER A 449 21.54 -11.33 5.39
N ARG A 450 21.94 -11.55 6.65
CA ARG A 450 22.21 -12.91 7.16
C ARG A 450 21.01 -13.87 6.96
N ALA A 451 19.78 -13.34 7.03
CA ALA A 451 18.57 -14.10 6.79
C ALA A 451 18.43 -14.49 5.31
N GLU A 452 18.71 -13.58 4.37
CA GLU A 452 18.70 -13.86 2.93
C GLU A 452 19.79 -14.86 2.55
N LEU A 453 20.99 -14.72 3.09
CA LEU A 453 22.06 -15.71 2.91
C LEU A 453 21.64 -17.10 3.41
N ALA A 454 20.99 -17.18 4.56
CA ALA A 454 20.46 -18.44 5.08
C ALA A 454 19.36 -19.03 4.18
N GLN A 455 18.48 -18.19 3.63
CA GLN A 455 17.48 -18.62 2.65
C GLN A 455 18.13 -19.16 1.38
N TYR A 456 19.15 -18.49 0.83
CA TYR A 456 19.89 -18.98 -0.33
C TYR A 456 20.61 -20.30 -0.03
N GLN A 457 21.25 -20.42 1.13
CA GLN A 457 21.88 -21.68 1.55
C GLN A 457 20.88 -22.83 1.62
N ARG A 458 19.69 -22.61 2.21
CA ARG A 458 18.62 -23.61 2.21
C ARG A 458 18.19 -23.98 0.80
N ARG A 459 18.02 -22.97 -0.06
CA ARG A 459 17.61 -23.19 -1.45
C ARG A 459 18.65 -23.99 -2.22
N PHE A 460 19.95 -23.77 -1.98
CA PHE A 460 21.01 -24.57 -2.57
C PHE A 460 20.98 -26.01 -2.07
N VAL A 461 20.82 -26.24 -0.76
CA VAL A 461 20.72 -27.60 -0.22
C VAL A 461 19.51 -28.35 -0.79
N GLU A 462 18.36 -27.68 -0.89
CA GLU A 462 17.17 -28.23 -1.55
C GLU A 462 17.44 -28.61 -3.00
N LEU A 463 18.07 -27.71 -3.76
CA LEU A 463 18.42 -27.94 -5.16
C LEU A 463 19.40 -29.12 -5.30
N TYR A 464 20.43 -29.19 -4.46
CA TYR A 464 21.37 -30.32 -4.46
C TYR A 464 20.66 -31.65 -4.14
N ASN A 465 19.73 -31.64 -3.18
CA ASN A 465 18.94 -32.83 -2.88
C ASN A 465 18.04 -33.25 -4.05
N GLN A 466 17.43 -32.29 -4.75
CA GLN A 466 16.64 -32.59 -5.95
C GLN A 466 17.51 -33.15 -7.09
N ILE A 467 18.67 -32.55 -7.35
CA ILE A 467 19.63 -33.04 -8.34
C ILE A 467 20.09 -34.45 -7.98
N ALA A 468 20.42 -34.71 -6.71
CA ALA A 468 20.84 -36.02 -6.24
C ALA A 468 19.72 -37.07 -6.38
N ALA A 469 18.47 -36.72 -6.07
CA ALA A 469 17.32 -37.58 -6.25
C ALA A 469 17.09 -37.92 -7.74
N ARG A 470 17.12 -36.92 -8.62
CA ARG A 470 17.00 -37.13 -10.08
C ARG A 470 18.15 -37.95 -10.65
N HIS A 471 19.38 -37.72 -10.18
CA HIS A 471 20.53 -38.51 -10.59
C HIS A 471 20.39 -39.97 -10.16
N LYS A 472 19.88 -40.22 -8.94
CA LYS A 472 19.58 -41.57 -8.45
C LYS A 472 18.50 -42.26 -9.29
N GLU A 473 17.39 -41.58 -9.58
CA GLU A 473 16.33 -42.10 -10.46
C GLU A 473 16.90 -42.45 -11.85
N THR A 474 17.67 -41.53 -12.44
CA THR A 474 18.31 -41.73 -13.75
C THR A 474 19.20 -42.96 -13.74
N LYS A 475 20.04 -43.12 -12.71
CA LYS A 475 20.91 -44.30 -12.55
C LYS A 475 20.10 -45.59 -12.39
N GLN A 476 18.98 -45.55 -11.67
CA GLN A 476 18.07 -46.70 -11.55
C GLN A 476 17.47 -47.08 -12.91
N PHE A 477 17.03 -46.12 -13.72
CA PHE A 477 16.52 -46.39 -15.07
C PHE A 477 17.59 -46.98 -15.99
N TYR A 478 18.82 -46.46 -15.97
CA TYR A 478 19.93 -47.05 -16.74
C TYR A 478 20.26 -48.47 -16.28
N THR A 479 20.26 -48.71 -14.96
CA THR A 479 20.49 -50.05 -14.42
C THR A 479 19.40 -51.02 -14.89
N LEU A 480 18.13 -50.63 -14.77
CA LEU A 480 17.00 -51.42 -15.23
C LEU A 480 17.11 -51.70 -16.74
N TYR A 481 17.37 -50.67 -17.53
CA TYR A 481 17.55 -50.82 -18.98
C TYR A 481 18.67 -51.81 -19.31
N ASN A 482 19.84 -51.70 -18.67
CA ASN A 482 20.96 -52.62 -18.88
C ASN A 482 20.58 -54.05 -18.50
N THR A 483 19.93 -54.25 -17.36
CA THR A 483 19.49 -55.60 -16.93
C THR A 483 18.46 -56.22 -17.89
N LEU A 484 17.53 -55.42 -18.42
CA LEU A 484 16.53 -55.87 -19.40
C LEU A 484 17.19 -56.17 -20.74
N GLN A 485 18.15 -55.34 -21.17
CA GLN A 485 18.89 -55.55 -22.39
C GLN A 485 19.74 -56.81 -22.31
N ASP A 486 20.44 -57.06 -21.20
CA ASP A 486 21.19 -58.29 -20.97
C ASP A 486 20.25 -59.51 -20.98
N SER A 487 19.13 -59.44 -20.26
CA SER A 487 18.11 -60.51 -20.25
C SER A 487 17.58 -60.79 -21.66
N LYS A 488 17.27 -59.76 -22.44
CA LYS A 488 16.85 -59.89 -23.84
C LYS A 488 17.95 -60.54 -24.67
N GLN A 489 19.21 -60.17 -24.48
CA GLN A 489 20.33 -60.78 -25.20
C GLN A 489 20.47 -62.28 -24.87
N TYR A 490 20.34 -62.67 -23.60
CA TYR A 490 20.37 -64.08 -23.20
C TYR A 490 19.18 -64.87 -23.76
N LEU A 491 17.96 -64.33 -23.67
CA LEU A 491 16.78 -64.96 -24.28
C LEU A 491 16.93 -65.10 -25.79
N THR A 492 17.49 -64.09 -26.47
CA THR A 492 17.76 -64.18 -27.92
C THR A 492 18.78 -65.28 -28.24
N LYS A 493 19.82 -65.43 -27.40
CA LYS A 493 20.78 -66.53 -27.53
C LYS A 493 20.12 -67.89 -27.31
N GLU A 494 19.23 -68.02 -26.32
CA GLU A 494 18.47 -69.24 -26.08
C GLU A 494 17.57 -69.59 -27.26
N ILE A 495 16.86 -68.61 -27.83
CA ILE A 495 16.04 -68.81 -29.04
C ILE A 495 16.92 -69.26 -30.21
N ASN A 496 18.06 -68.60 -30.45
CA ASN A 496 18.98 -69.00 -31.52
C ASN A 496 19.53 -70.41 -31.32
N LEU A 497 19.81 -70.79 -30.08
CA LEU A 497 20.29 -72.11 -29.70
C LEU A 497 19.22 -73.17 -29.93
N LEU A 498 17.98 -72.89 -29.53
CA LEU A 498 16.81 -73.76 -29.79
C LEU A 498 16.53 -73.91 -31.29
N ASN A 499 16.61 -72.82 -32.06
CA ASN A 499 16.47 -72.87 -33.52
C ASN A 499 17.57 -73.72 -34.16
N SER A 500 18.83 -73.55 -33.74
CA SER A 500 19.93 -74.39 -34.23
C SER A 500 19.77 -75.87 -33.87
N ILE A 501 19.23 -76.18 -32.70
CA ILE A 501 18.89 -77.55 -32.30
C ILE A 501 17.78 -78.08 -33.19
N TYR A 502 16.72 -77.30 -33.42
CA TYR A 502 15.56 -77.69 -34.20
C TYR A 502 15.92 -77.94 -35.68
N ASP A 503 16.66 -77.02 -36.30
CA ASP A 503 17.05 -77.12 -37.71
C ASP A 503 17.99 -78.32 -37.96
N ASN A 504 18.94 -78.56 -37.05
CA ASN A 504 19.90 -79.66 -37.17
C ASN A 504 19.30 -81.03 -36.75
N PHE A 505 18.17 -81.06 -36.05
CA PHE A 505 17.57 -82.29 -35.54
C PHE A 505 17.08 -83.20 -36.67
N GLU A 506 16.43 -82.63 -37.68
CA GLU A 506 15.85 -83.40 -38.78
C GLU A 506 16.96 -84.04 -39.64
N GLU A 507 18.03 -83.30 -39.95
CA GLU A 507 19.20 -83.78 -40.70
C GLU A 507 19.99 -84.84 -39.93
N ALA A 508 20.21 -84.62 -38.63
CA ALA A 508 20.91 -85.58 -37.77
C ALA A 508 20.14 -86.89 -37.59
N ARG A 509 18.80 -86.87 -37.66
CA ARG A 509 17.96 -88.07 -37.49
C ARG A 509 18.08 -89.04 -38.66
N MET A 510 18.38 -88.57 -39.86
CA MET A 510 18.42 -89.37 -41.09
C MET A 510 19.60 -90.35 -41.17
N SER A 511 20.68 -90.15 -40.41
CA SER A 511 21.85 -91.01 -40.41
C SER A 511 22.34 -91.32 -39.00
N GLN A 512 22.76 -92.57 -38.74
CA GLN A 512 23.26 -92.98 -37.43
C GLN A 512 24.54 -92.23 -37.03
N SER A 513 25.43 -91.95 -38.00
CA SER A 513 26.61 -91.10 -37.77
C SER A 513 26.23 -89.64 -37.48
N GLY A 514 25.14 -89.15 -38.07
CA GLY A 514 24.63 -87.79 -37.81
C GLY A 514 24.10 -87.63 -36.38
N LYS A 515 23.42 -88.67 -35.86
CA LYS A 515 22.96 -88.70 -34.46
C LYS A 515 24.10 -88.61 -33.46
N GLU A 516 25.17 -89.39 -33.64
CA GLU A 516 26.33 -89.34 -32.75
C GLU A 516 27.06 -87.99 -32.80
N GLN A 517 27.16 -87.37 -33.98
CA GLN A 517 27.74 -86.04 -34.13
C GLN A 517 26.88 -84.95 -33.48
N PHE A 518 25.55 -85.03 -33.62
CA PHE A 518 24.61 -84.13 -32.97
C PHE A 518 24.65 -84.22 -31.45
N LEU A 519 24.74 -85.44 -30.89
CA LEU A 519 24.91 -85.64 -29.44
C LEU A 519 26.20 -85.00 -28.92
N LYS A 520 27.32 -85.18 -29.63
CA LYS A 520 28.60 -84.51 -29.28
C LYS A 520 28.49 -82.99 -29.36
N GLN A 521 27.79 -82.46 -30.36
CA GLN A 521 27.54 -81.02 -30.47
C GLN A 521 26.68 -80.48 -29.31
N PHE A 522 25.66 -81.24 -28.91
CA PHE A 522 24.78 -80.89 -27.79
C PHE A 522 25.53 -80.93 -26.44
N GLU A 523 26.38 -81.94 -26.22
CA GLU A 523 27.27 -82.01 -25.04
C GLU A 523 28.21 -80.80 -24.97
N ASN A 524 28.86 -80.46 -26.09
CA ASN A 524 29.71 -79.27 -26.19
C ASN A 524 28.95 -77.97 -25.89
N MET A 525 27.70 -77.88 -26.34
CA MET A 525 26.84 -76.72 -26.11
C MET A 525 26.46 -76.60 -24.62
N VAL A 526 26.07 -77.70 -23.98
CA VAL A 526 25.78 -77.76 -22.54
C VAL A 526 27.01 -77.38 -21.72
N ASP A 527 28.18 -77.88 -22.09
CA ASP A 527 29.42 -77.54 -21.38
C ASP A 527 29.82 -76.08 -21.60
N GLY A 528 29.58 -75.52 -22.79
CA GLY A 528 29.71 -74.07 -23.04
C GLY A 528 28.80 -73.23 -22.13
N VAL A 529 27.55 -73.65 -21.92
CA VAL A 529 26.61 -72.98 -21.00
C VAL A 529 27.09 -73.07 -19.55
N LYS A 530 27.55 -74.25 -19.09
CA LYS A 530 28.12 -74.43 -17.74
C LYS A 530 29.34 -73.54 -17.51
N GLN A 531 30.26 -73.47 -18.47
CA GLN A 531 31.43 -72.60 -18.39
C GLN A 531 31.04 -71.12 -18.34
N ASN A 532 30.06 -70.69 -19.14
CA ASN A 532 29.56 -69.32 -19.13
C ASN A 532 28.92 -68.95 -17.80
N ARG A 533 28.14 -69.86 -17.20
CA ARG A 533 27.59 -69.69 -15.86
C ARG A 533 28.69 -69.48 -14.81
N SER A 534 29.71 -70.34 -14.80
CA SER A 534 30.83 -70.22 -13.86
C SER A 534 31.58 -68.88 -14.01
N LYS A 535 31.81 -68.42 -15.26
CA LYS A 535 32.41 -67.10 -15.52
C LYS A 535 31.55 -65.95 -14.99
N LEU A 536 30.23 -66.03 -15.13
CA LEU A 536 29.30 -65.01 -14.63
C LEU A 536 29.22 -65.01 -13.09
N GLU A 537 29.21 -66.19 -12.46
CA GLU A 537 29.25 -66.31 -11.00
C GLU A 537 30.51 -65.67 -10.43
N ARG A 538 31.68 -65.92 -11.04
CA ARG A 538 32.94 -65.28 -10.64
C ARG A 538 32.90 -63.76 -10.79
N ARG A 539 32.38 -63.23 -11.91
CA ARG A 539 32.23 -61.78 -12.09
C ARG A 539 31.29 -61.17 -11.05
N ARG A 540 30.21 -61.88 -10.69
CA ARG A 540 29.28 -61.45 -9.64
C ARG A 540 29.99 -61.32 -8.28
N GLU A 541 30.85 -62.28 -7.95
CA GLU A 541 31.63 -62.26 -6.72
C GLU A 541 32.63 -61.09 -6.69
N GLU A 542 33.34 -60.86 -7.79
CA GLU A 542 34.26 -59.73 -7.93
C GLU A 542 33.55 -58.38 -7.76
N GLU A 543 32.40 -58.18 -8.39
CA GLU A 543 31.60 -56.96 -8.23
C GLU A 543 30.99 -56.83 -6.83
N LYS A 544 30.58 -57.94 -6.20
CA LYS A 544 30.11 -57.94 -4.81
C LYS A 544 31.22 -57.48 -3.86
N LEU A 545 32.44 -57.99 -4.03
CA LEU A 545 33.59 -57.58 -3.23
C LEU A 545 33.92 -56.09 -3.42
N LYS A 546 33.87 -55.59 -4.66
CA LYS A 546 34.06 -54.15 -4.92
C LYS A 546 32.99 -53.29 -4.25
N ARG A 547 31.72 -53.71 -4.33
CA ARG A 547 30.60 -53.03 -3.67
C ARG A 547 30.81 -52.99 -2.15
N ASP A 548 31.20 -54.11 -1.56
CA ASP A 548 31.39 -54.21 -0.11
C ASP A 548 32.55 -53.32 0.34
N LYS A 549 33.68 -53.29 -0.39
CA LYS A 549 34.79 -52.33 -0.16
C LYS A 549 34.36 -50.86 -0.25
N LEU A 550 33.64 -50.49 -1.32
CA LEU A 550 33.15 -49.12 -1.48
C LEU A 550 32.15 -48.72 -0.38
N ASN A 551 31.38 -49.69 0.13
CA ASN A 551 30.45 -49.45 1.22
C ASN A 551 31.20 -49.24 2.55
N GLU A 552 32.29 -49.98 2.79
CA GLU A 552 33.18 -49.73 3.93
C GLU A 552 33.80 -48.32 3.86
N GLU A 553 34.37 -47.94 2.71
CA GLU A 553 34.92 -46.59 2.50
C GLU A 553 33.86 -45.49 2.72
N PHE A 554 32.62 -45.73 2.26
CA PHE A 554 31.50 -44.81 2.47
C PHE A 554 31.14 -44.66 3.95
N LEU A 555 31.11 -45.75 4.71
CA LEU A 555 30.85 -45.72 6.15
C LEU A 555 31.96 -44.98 6.90
N GLU A 556 33.23 -45.21 6.54
CA GLU A 556 34.35 -44.46 7.10
C GLU A 556 34.25 -42.94 6.85
N LEU A 557 33.85 -42.55 5.63
CA LEU A 557 33.63 -41.13 5.31
C LEU A 557 32.47 -40.52 6.09
N ILE A 558 31.39 -41.28 6.33
CA ILE A 558 30.29 -40.83 7.19
C ILE A 558 30.80 -40.58 8.61
N ASP A 559 31.61 -41.48 9.16
CA ASP A 559 32.13 -41.33 10.52
C ASP A 559 33.15 -40.19 10.62
N LYS A 560 33.98 -39.96 9.59
CA LYS A 560 34.80 -38.75 9.46
C LYS A 560 33.93 -37.48 9.41
N GLY A 561 32.81 -37.51 8.69
CA GLY A 561 31.83 -36.42 8.69
C GLY A 561 31.25 -36.15 10.07
N ARG A 562 30.82 -37.20 10.78
CA ARG A 562 30.27 -37.10 12.16
C ARG A 562 31.29 -36.53 13.14
N THR A 563 32.53 -37.00 13.09
CA THR A 563 33.62 -36.51 13.95
C THR A 563 33.96 -35.05 13.64
N TYR A 564 33.99 -34.65 12.36
CA TYR A 564 34.17 -33.26 11.95
C TYR A 564 33.07 -32.34 12.49
N PHE A 565 31.79 -32.73 12.34
CA PHE A 565 30.67 -31.95 12.88
C PHE A 565 30.72 -31.83 14.41
N LYS A 566 31.11 -32.91 15.10
CA LYS A 566 31.33 -32.88 16.54
C LYS A 566 32.45 -31.89 16.91
N LEU A 567 33.59 -31.96 16.24
CA LEU A 567 34.71 -31.03 16.46
C LEU A 567 34.33 -29.57 16.23
N ILE A 568 33.56 -29.27 15.17
CA ILE A 568 33.06 -27.90 14.94
C ILE A 568 32.17 -27.44 16.10
N ARG A 569 31.25 -28.29 16.54
CA ARG A 569 30.33 -27.94 17.63
C ARG A 569 31.11 -27.68 18.92
N ASP A 570 32.04 -28.57 19.25
CA ASP A 570 32.87 -28.47 20.44
C ASP A 570 33.74 -27.18 20.35
N PHE A 571 34.29 -26.86 19.17
CA PHE A 571 35.01 -25.60 18.92
C PHE A 571 34.12 -24.36 19.09
N GLN A 572 32.88 -24.37 18.59
CA GLN A 572 31.93 -23.27 18.77
C GLN A 572 31.55 -23.06 20.23
N GLU A 573 31.45 -24.13 21.01
CA GLU A 573 31.21 -24.06 22.45
C GLU A 573 32.39 -23.43 23.19
N GLU A 574 33.62 -23.82 22.85
CA GLU A 574 34.83 -23.20 23.39
C GLU A 574 34.96 -21.72 23.00
N CYS A 575 34.63 -21.34 21.75
CA CYS A 575 34.58 -19.93 21.35
C CYS A 575 33.58 -19.12 22.19
N ARG A 576 32.36 -19.65 22.43
CA ARG A 576 31.39 -18.99 23.33
C ARG A 576 31.91 -18.90 24.75
N ARG A 577 32.57 -19.94 25.25
CA ARG A 577 33.15 -19.95 26.59
C ARG A 577 34.23 -18.85 26.70
N ASN A 578 35.07 -18.72 25.69
CA ASN A 578 36.09 -17.68 25.63
C ASN A 578 35.44 -16.28 25.60
N GLU A 579 34.43 -16.06 24.77
CA GLU A 579 33.67 -14.80 24.75
C GLU A 579 33.03 -14.45 26.11
N LEU A 580 32.51 -15.45 26.84
CA LEU A 580 31.98 -15.23 28.18
C LEU A 580 33.08 -14.82 29.17
N LEU A 581 34.25 -15.46 29.08
CA LEU A 581 35.39 -15.15 29.94
C LEU A 581 35.99 -13.77 29.62
N THR A 582 36.10 -13.39 28.34
CA THR A 582 36.55 -12.04 27.95
C THR A 582 35.58 -10.97 28.43
N ASN A 583 34.26 -11.19 28.29
CA ASN A 583 33.25 -10.29 28.82
C ASN A 583 33.27 -10.17 30.35
N GLN A 584 33.72 -11.22 31.06
CA GLN A 584 33.94 -11.14 32.51
C GLN A 584 35.18 -10.32 32.82
N LEU A 585 36.30 -10.55 32.11
CA LEU A 585 37.53 -9.78 32.28
C LEU A 585 37.33 -8.28 32.01
N GLU A 586 36.59 -7.92 30.96
CA GLU A 586 36.27 -6.52 30.63
C GLU A 586 35.38 -5.84 31.69
N LYS A 587 34.69 -6.58 32.55
CA LYS A 587 33.93 -6.01 33.68
C LYS A 587 34.79 -5.78 34.92
N TYR A 588 35.99 -6.34 34.99
CA TYR A 588 36.92 -6.18 36.09
C TYR A 588 38.04 -5.15 35.80
N VAL A 589 38.09 -4.63 34.56
CA VAL A 589 38.90 -3.48 34.13
C VAL A 589 38.01 -2.26 34.07
#